data_AF-A0A927BJX8-F1
#
_entry.id   AF-A0A927BJX8-F1
#
_cell.length_a   1.000
_cell.length_b   1.000
_cell.length_c   1.000
_cell.angle_alpha   90.00
_cell.angle_beta   90.00
_cell.angle_gamma   90.00
#
_symmetry.space_group_name_H-M   'P 1'
#
loop_
_entity.id
_entity.type
_entity.pdbx_description
1 polymer ?
#
loop_
_entity_poly.entity_id
_entity_poly.type
_entity_poly.pdbx_seq_one_letter_code
_entity_poly.pdbx_strand_id
1 'polypeptide(L)'
;MATAPSPASRAVLTPPPARGRPSAAAGRPERRARALAPALVPAAAALALGFWGIRRQDSLWSDEAVTYEVAHRSTSDIARLLAEADVVHGLHYFLMHAVFALWEGGTVALRLPSVLAVAATAAGVGLLGRRLASPRAGLFAGLVLALLPSLQRYAQEGRSYALVCALMTWGTWLLLDALDAGSRKRRAARGERRSWLGARQFGRRFRWAGYGPSCWWRAWCTPSPSWAWSPTASPRPSPGPGSAPGPRPRPS
;
A
#
# COMPACT_ATOMS: atom_id res chain seq x y z
N MET A 1 71.80 -54.83 -40.64
CA MET A 1 71.58 -54.67 -39.17
C MET A 1 70.43 -53.68 -39.03
N ALA A 2 69.22 -54.17 -38.73
CA ALA A 2 67.98 -53.40 -38.80
C ALA A 2 67.72 -52.67 -37.47
N THR A 3 67.61 -51.34 -37.52
CA THR A 3 67.11 -50.52 -36.42
C THR A 3 65.61 -50.30 -36.60
N ALA A 4 64.81 -50.88 -35.72
CA ALA A 4 63.36 -50.70 -35.68
C ALA A 4 62.99 -49.27 -35.20
N PRO A 5 61.95 -48.62 -35.76
CA PRO A 5 61.44 -47.38 -35.22
C PRO A 5 60.59 -47.63 -33.96
N SER A 6 60.77 -46.74 -32.99
CA SER A 6 60.11 -46.71 -31.67
C SER A 6 58.58 -46.55 -31.78
N PRO A 7 57.76 -47.18 -30.91
CA PRO A 7 56.32 -47.01 -30.92
C PRO A 7 55.95 -45.61 -30.41
N ALA A 8 55.34 -44.79 -31.28
CA ALA A 8 54.78 -43.50 -30.90
C ALA A 8 53.63 -43.71 -29.89
N SER A 9 53.83 -43.21 -28.67
CA SER A 9 52.83 -43.20 -27.61
C SER A 9 51.60 -42.39 -28.04
N ARG A 10 50.46 -43.08 -28.25
CA ARG A 10 49.16 -42.44 -28.47
C ARG A 10 48.73 -41.79 -27.16
N ALA A 11 48.93 -40.49 -27.04
CA ALA A 11 48.34 -39.71 -25.96
C ALA A 11 46.80 -39.83 -26.05
N VAL A 12 46.23 -40.61 -25.14
CA VAL A 12 44.78 -40.66 -24.93
C VAL A 12 44.36 -39.27 -24.48
N LEU A 13 43.69 -38.53 -25.37
CA LEU A 13 43.05 -37.26 -25.01
C LEU A 13 41.89 -37.58 -24.06
N THR A 14 42.09 -37.44 -22.76
CA THR A 14 40.98 -37.44 -21.81
C THR A 14 40.10 -36.23 -22.10
N PRO A 15 38.79 -36.41 -22.35
CA PRO A 15 37.90 -35.28 -22.55
C PRO A 15 37.90 -34.42 -21.27
N PRO A 16 37.92 -33.08 -21.39
CA PRO A 16 37.92 -32.21 -20.23
C PRO A 16 36.66 -32.48 -19.39
N PRO A 17 36.76 -32.46 -18.05
CA PRO A 17 35.59 -32.67 -17.20
C PRO A 17 34.52 -31.67 -17.60
N ALA A 18 33.34 -32.19 -17.96
CA ALA A 18 32.20 -31.36 -18.30
C ALA A 18 31.93 -30.42 -17.12
N ARG A 19 32.24 -29.12 -17.29
CA ARG A 19 31.91 -28.10 -16.29
C ARG A 19 30.40 -28.19 -16.09
N GLY A 20 29.98 -28.72 -14.94
CA GLY A 20 28.58 -28.84 -14.57
C GLY A 20 27.94 -27.47 -14.73
N ARG A 21 26.97 -27.34 -15.64
CA ARG A 21 26.16 -26.13 -15.75
C ARG A 21 25.54 -25.93 -14.36
N PRO A 22 25.82 -24.81 -13.66
CA PRO A 22 25.26 -24.59 -12.34
C PRO A 22 23.75 -24.79 -12.44
N SER A 23 23.22 -25.67 -11.60
CA SER A 23 21.81 -26.08 -11.64
C SER A 23 20.92 -24.84 -11.61
N ALA A 24 20.37 -24.48 -12.78
CA ALA A 24 19.53 -23.31 -12.96
C ALA A 24 18.24 -23.36 -12.11
N ALA A 25 17.98 -24.48 -11.43
CA ALA A 25 16.89 -24.66 -10.48
C ALA A 25 17.18 -24.03 -9.11
N ALA A 26 18.42 -24.09 -8.60
CA ALA A 26 18.74 -23.64 -7.24
C ALA A 26 18.63 -22.11 -7.07
N GLY A 27 18.90 -21.33 -8.12
CA GLY A 27 18.83 -19.85 -8.07
C GLY A 27 17.44 -19.24 -8.31
N ARG A 28 16.44 -20.04 -8.70
CA ARG A 28 15.06 -19.57 -8.98
C ARG A 28 14.27 -19.19 -7.72
N PRO A 29 14.23 -19.99 -6.64
CA PRO A 29 13.47 -19.64 -5.43
C PRO A 29 14.05 -18.40 -4.73
N GLU A 30 15.38 -18.30 -4.63
CA GLU A 30 16.02 -17.16 -3.97
C GLU A 30 15.80 -15.83 -4.73
N ARG A 31 15.83 -15.85 -6.06
CA ARG A 31 15.48 -14.69 -6.89
C ARG A 31 14.02 -14.28 -6.74
N ARG A 32 13.10 -15.24 -6.65
CA ARG A 32 11.66 -14.95 -6.43
C ARG A 32 11.44 -14.37 -5.03
N ALA A 33 12.05 -14.93 -4.00
CA ALA A 33 11.96 -14.41 -2.64
C ALA A 33 12.48 -12.96 -2.55
N ARG A 34 13.65 -12.67 -3.12
CA ARG A 34 14.20 -11.30 -3.19
C ARG A 34 13.32 -10.34 -3.99
N ALA A 35 12.67 -10.83 -5.05
CA ALA A 35 11.72 -10.03 -5.81
C ALA A 35 10.46 -9.71 -5.01
N LEU A 36 9.94 -10.66 -4.22
CA LEU A 36 8.72 -10.50 -3.43
C LEU A 36 8.95 -9.87 -2.06
N ALA A 37 10.19 -9.81 -1.57
CA ALA A 37 10.54 -9.25 -0.26
C ALA A 37 9.97 -7.83 -0.02
N PRO A 38 10.01 -6.88 -0.99
CA PRO A 38 9.41 -5.56 -0.81
C PRO A 38 7.89 -5.58 -0.59
N ALA A 39 7.20 -6.67 -0.92
CA ALA A 39 5.77 -6.85 -0.66
C ALA A 39 5.52 -7.64 0.63
N LEU A 40 6.19 -8.78 0.76
CA LEU A 40 5.93 -9.75 1.83
C LEU A 40 6.39 -9.25 3.20
N VAL A 41 7.54 -8.57 3.27
CA VAL A 41 8.08 -8.11 4.56
C VAL A 41 7.20 -7.00 5.16
N PRO A 42 6.80 -5.94 4.42
CA PRO A 42 5.84 -4.97 4.92
C PRO A 42 4.47 -5.55 5.26
N ALA A 43 3.95 -6.47 4.43
CA ALA A 43 2.67 -7.12 4.68
C ALA A 43 2.69 -7.94 5.97
N ALA A 44 3.75 -8.74 6.18
CA ALA A 44 3.93 -9.53 7.39
C ALA A 44 4.05 -8.63 8.63
N ALA A 45 4.79 -7.52 8.54
CA ALA A 45 4.88 -6.55 9.64
C ALA A 45 3.51 -5.93 9.96
N ALA A 46 2.76 -5.50 8.94
CA ALA A 46 1.42 -4.94 9.09
C ALA A 46 0.44 -5.95 9.71
N LEU A 47 0.48 -7.22 9.28
CA LEU A 47 -0.33 -8.29 9.87
C LEU A 47 0.05 -8.56 11.33
N ALA A 48 1.35 -8.66 11.63
CA ALA A 48 1.82 -8.92 12.99
C ALA A 48 1.35 -7.82 13.95
N LEU A 49 1.48 -6.55 13.55
CA LEU A 49 1.01 -5.40 14.34
C LEU A 49 -0.53 -5.36 14.42
N GLY A 50 -1.21 -5.66 13.31
CA GLY A 50 -2.66 -5.72 13.23
C GLY A 50 -3.25 -6.76 14.18
N PHE A 51 -2.78 -7.99 14.11
CA PHE A 51 -3.21 -9.08 14.99
C PHE A 51 -2.81 -8.88 16.45
N TRP A 52 -1.66 -8.25 16.71
CA TRP A 52 -1.26 -7.89 18.08
C TRP A 52 -2.23 -6.92 18.75
N GLY A 53 -2.76 -5.95 17.99
CA GLY A 53 -3.68 -4.92 18.50
C GLY A 53 -5.15 -5.36 18.58
N ILE A 54 -5.55 -6.39 17.83
CA ILE A 54 -6.97 -6.73 17.60
C ILE A 54 -7.78 -6.92 18.89
N ARG A 55 -7.15 -7.47 19.94
CA ARG A 55 -7.78 -7.82 21.22
C ARG A 55 -7.50 -6.82 22.35
N ARG A 56 -6.74 -5.76 22.11
CA ARG A 56 -6.16 -4.96 23.21
C ARG A 56 -7.16 -4.08 23.97
N GLN A 57 -8.40 -3.98 23.50
CA GLN A 57 -9.37 -3.04 24.07
C GLN A 57 -10.77 -3.60 24.28
N ASP A 58 -11.16 -4.73 23.66
CA ASP A 58 -12.51 -5.35 23.69
C ASP A 58 -13.72 -4.39 23.70
N SER A 59 -13.49 -3.13 23.33
CA SER A 59 -14.44 -2.04 23.31
C SER A 59 -14.62 -1.62 21.86
N LEU A 60 -15.89 -1.52 21.49
CA LEU A 60 -16.32 -1.01 20.20
C LEU A 60 -16.40 0.51 20.31
N TRP A 61 -15.85 1.21 19.33
CA TRP A 61 -16.17 2.63 19.16
C TRP A 61 -17.64 2.79 18.72
N SER A 62 -18.25 3.96 18.97
CA SER A 62 -19.68 4.19 18.67
C SER A 62 -20.03 3.92 17.19
N ASP A 63 -19.13 4.25 16.29
CA ASP A 63 -19.21 3.99 14.85
C ASP A 63 -19.01 2.52 14.46
N GLU A 64 -18.15 1.79 15.18
CA GLU A 64 -18.02 0.34 15.05
C GLU A 64 -19.29 -0.39 15.52
N ALA A 65 -19.93 0.08 16.60
CA ALA A 65 -21.19 -0.47 17.10
C ALA A 65 -22.34 -0.30 16.10
N VAL A 66 -22.45 0.86 15.45
CA VAL A 66 -23.43 1.09 14.37
C VAL A 66 -23.17 0.13 13.20
N THR A 67 -21.90 -0.06 12.83
CA THR A 67 -21.53 -1.00 11.75
C THR A 67 -21.90 -2.43 12.13
N TYR A 68 -21.65 -2.83 13.36
CA TYR A 68 -22.01 -4.15 13.88
C TYR A 68 -23.53 -4.38 13.84
N GLU A 69 -24.32 -3.41 14.30
CA GLU A 69 -25.78 -3.48 14.27
C GLU A 69 -26.32 -3.56 12.84
N VAL A 70 -25.83 -2.69 11.94
CA VAL A 70 -26.24 -2.68 10.53
C VAL A 70 -25.88 -3.99 9.84
N ALA A 71 -24.74 -4.59 10.15
CA ALA A 71 -24.33 -5.86 9.55
C ALA A 71 -25.21 -7.05 9.96
N HIS A 72 -25.97 -6.96 11.06
CA HIS A 72 -26.94 -7.99 11.49
C HIS A 72 -28.35 -7.76 10.95
N ARG A 73 -28.59 -6.65 10.23
CA ARG A 73 -29.89 -6.39 9.58
C ARG A 73 -30.06 -7.24 8.32
N SER A 74 -31.30 -7.37 7.86
CA SER A 74 -31.59 -8.08 6.60
C SER A 74 -30.96 -7.35 5.41
N THR A 75 -30.58 -8.09 4.36
CA THR A 75 -29.98 -7.51 3.15
C THR A 75 -30.90 -6.47 2.47
N SER A 76 -32.22 -6.64 2.58
CA SER A 76 -33.21 -5.66 2.10
C SER A 76 -33.22 -4.38 2.91
N ASP A 77 -33.04 -4.46 4.23
CA ASP A 77 -32.97 -3.27 5.09
C ASP A 77 -31.67 -2.52 4.90
N ILE A 78 -30.55 -3.24 4.71
CA ILE A 78 -29.25 -2.65 4.34
C ILE A 78 -29.39 -1.90 3.01
N ALA A 79 -30.00 -2.51 1.99
CA ALA A 79 -30.19 -1.88 0.68
C ALA A 79 -31.06 -0.61 0.75
N ARG A 80 -32.11 -0.59 1.60
CA ARG A 80 -32.92 0.62 1.85
C ARG A 80 -32.12 1.71 2.56
N LEU A 81 -31.32 1.34 3.55
CA LEU A 81 -30.46 2.27 4.30
C LEU A 81 -29.37 2.90 3.41
N LEU A 82 -28.78 2.10 2.51
CA LEU A 82 -27.83 2.59 1.50
C LEU A 82 -28.48 3.59 0.53
N ALA A 83 -29.74 3.35 0.14
CA ALA A 83 -30.45 4.19 -0.82
C ALA A 83 -30.76 5.59 -0.25
N GLU A 84 -30.89 5.72 1.07
CA GLU A 84 -31.24 6.98 1.74
C GLU A 84 -30.05 7.76 2.30
N ALA A 85 -28.98 7.10 2.78
CA ALA A 85 -27.99 7.79 3.62
C ALA A 85 -26.50 7.53 3.31
N ASP A 86 -26.10 6.34 2.81
CA ASP A 86 -24.69 5.93 2.94
C ASP A 86 -24.17 4.98 1.82
N VAL A 87 -24.43 5.30 0.55
CA VAL A 87 -23.93 4.51 -0.61
C VAL A 87 -22.41 4.29 -0.56
N VAL A 88 -21.66 5.28 -0.06
CA VAL A 88 -20.18 5.24 0.02
C VAL A 88 -19.69 4.12 0.96
N HIS A 89 -20.44 3.82 2.02
CA HIS A 89 -20.17 2.74 2.96
C HIS A 89 -20.88 1.43 2.58
N GLY A 90 -21.68 1.45 1.53
CA GLY A 90 -22.52 0.33 1.14
C GLY A 90 -21.76 -0.97 0.86
N LEU A 91 -20.68 -0.88 0.07
CA LEU A 91 -19.83 -2.03 -0.20
C LEU A 91 -19.19 -2.59 1.07
N HIS A 92 -18.83 -1.71 2.02
CA HIS A 92 -18.29 -2.12 3.31
C HIS A 92 -19.34 -2.85 4.14
N TYR A 93 -20.58 -2.35 4.23
CA TYR A 93 -21.65 -3.02 4.97
C TYR A 93 -22.00 -4.39 4.39
N PHE A 94 -22.06 -4.54 3.07
CA PHE A 94 -22.27 -5.85 2.44
C PHE A 94 -21.11 -6.81 2.69
N LEU A 95 -19.87 -6.32 2.63
CA LEU A 95 -18.70 -7.12 2.97
C LEU A 95 -18.79 -7.62 4.42
N MET A 96 -19.13 -6.73 5.37
CA MET A 96 -19.27 -7.09 6.77
C MET A 96 -20.42 -8.07 7.01
N HIS A 97 -21.56 -7.89 6.35
CA HIS A 97 -22.68 -8.82 6.42
C HIS A 97 -22.26 -10.24 5.97
N ALA A 98 -21.50 -10.35 4.88
CA ALA A 98 -20.97 -11.63 4.42
C ALA A 98 -19.95 -12.24 5.39
N VAL A 99 -19.09 -11.40 6.00
CA VAL A 99 -18.11 -11.85 7.01
C VAL A 99 -18.82 -12.41 8.25
N PHE A 100 -19.81 -11.69 8.79
CA PHE A 100 -20.58 -12.13 9.96
C PHE A 100 -21.47 -13.35 9.67
N ALA A 101 -21.99 -13.48 8.45
CA ALA A 101 -22.73 -14.67 8.02
C ALA A 101 -21.85 -15.94 8.00
N LEU A 102 -20.55 -15.80 7.75
CA LEU A 102 -19.59 -16.92 7.79
C LEU A 102 -19.11 -17.19 9.21
N TRP A 103 -18.85 -16.13 9.99
CA TRP A 103 -18.31 -16.24 11.33
C TRP A 103 -18.61 -14.98 12.13
N GLU A 104 -19.37 -15.11 13.23
CA GLU A 104 -19.72 -13.94 14.05
C GLU A 104 -18.48 -13.26 14.62
N GLY A 105 -17.52 -14.01 15.19
CA GLY A 105 -16.18 -13.55 15.59
C GLY A 105 -16.03 -12.22 16.36
N GLY A 106 -17.14 -11.62 16.81
CA GLY A 106 -17.21 -10.33 17.52
C GLY A 106 -16.35 -9.22 16.90
N THR A 107 -15.57 -8.58 17.77
CA THR A 107 -14.62 -7.52 17.41
C THR A 107 -13.52 -7.99 16.46
N VAL A 108 -13.15 -9.27 16.50
CA VAL A 108 -12.12 -9.84 15.63
C VAL A 108 -12.63 -9.94 14.19
N ALA A 109 -13.84 -10.47 13.99
CA ALA A 109 -14.46 -10.50 12.66
C ALA A 109 -14.67 -9.09 12.10
N LEU A 110 -15.00 -8.13 12.97
CA LEU A 110 -15.17 -6.73 12.57
C LEU A 110 -13.86 -6.11 12.04
N ARG A 111 -12.74 -6.36 12.71
CA ARG A 111 -11.44 -5.72 12.43
C ARG A 111 -10.57 -6.50 11.45
N LEU A 112 -10.85 -7.79 11.25
CA LEU A 112 -10.07 -8.66 10.37
C LEU A 112 -9.98 -8.14 8.92
N PRO A 113 -11.08 -7.69 8.27
CA PRO A 113 -11.01 -7.11 6.93
C PRO A 113 -10.11 -5.87 6.88
N SER A 114 -10.15 -5.02 7.90
CA SER A 114 -9.30 -3.84 8.00
C SER A 114 -7.82 -4.20 8.13
N VAL A 115 -7.48 -5.17 8.97
CA VAL A 115 -6.09 -5.66 9.12
C VAL A 115 -5.56 -6.22 7.79
N LEU A 116 -6.37 -7.03 7.11
CA LEU A 116 -6.00 -7.58 5.80
C LEU A 116 -5.83 -6.48 4.74
N ALA A 117 -6.69 -5.47 4.75
CA ALA A 117 -6.63 -4.34 3.83
C ALA A 117 -5.38 -3.47 4.06
N VAL A 118 -5.01 -3.22 5.32
CA VAL A 118 -3.76 -2.50 5.66
C VAL A 118 -2.54 -3.31 5.22
N ALA A 119 -2.54 -4.63 5.43
CA ALA A 119 -1.46 -5.50 4.94
C ALA A 119 -1.34 -5.47 3.41
N ALA A 120 -2.48 -5.50 2.70
CA ALA A 120 -2.51 -5.38 1.25
C ALA A 120 -2.01 -4.01 0.76
N THR A 121 -2.33 -2.94 1.50
CA THR A 121 -1.83 -1.58 1.24
C THR A 121 -0.31 -1.52 1.40
N ALA A 122 0.23 -2.04 2.50
CA ALA A 122 1.67 -2.09 2.74
C ALA A 122 2.42 -2.91 1.67
N ALA A 123 1.84 -4.04 1.25
CA ALA A 123 2.37 -4.84 0.14
C ALA A 123 2.39 -4.05 -1.18
N GLY A 124 1.28 -3.41 -1.52
CA GLY A 124 1.12 -2.63 -2.74
C GLY A 124 2.09 -1.46 -2.81
N VAL A 125 2.23 -0.69 -1.72
CA VAL A 125 3.20 0.42 -1.63
C VAL A 125 4.63 -0.08 -1.78
N GLY A 126 4.97 -1.20 -1.15
CA GLY A 126 6.31 -1.75 -1.28
C GLY A 126 6.63 -2.24 -2.70
N LEU A 127 5.63 -2.80 -3.39
CA LEU A 127 5.76 -3.12 -4.81
C LEU A 127 5.87 -1.85 -5.68
N LEU A 128 5.08 -0.81 -5.40
CA LEU A 128 5.12 0.46 -6.14
C LEU A 128 6.50 1.13 -5.99
N GLY A 129 7.04 1.19 -4.77
CA GLY A 129 8.38 1.72 -4.54
C GLY A 129 9.48 0.91 -5.22
N ARG A 130 9.31 -0.42 -5.30
CA ARG A 130 10.19 -1.29 -6.10
C ARG A 130 10.13 -0.95 -7.59
N ARG A 131 8.93 -0.66 -8.11
CA ARG A 131 8.71 -0.35 -9.52
C ARG A 131 9.24 1.04 -9.90
N LEU A 132 9.08 2.03 -9.03
CA LEU A 132 9.40 3.43 -9.32
C LEU A 132 10.86 3.80 -9.04
N ALA A 133 11.52 3.14 -8.08
CA ALA A 133 12.87 3.50 -7.67
C ALA A 133 13.81 2.28 -7.58
N SER A 134 13.64 1.45 -6.55
CA SER A 134 14.50 0.28 -6.33
C SER A 134 13.90 -0.71 -5.33
N PRO A 135 14.34 -1.98 -5.30
CA PRO A 135 13.85 -2.96 -4.32
C PRO A 135 14.02 -2.54 -2.87
N ARG A 136 15.14 -1.88 -2.53
CA ARG A 136 15.38 -1.37 -1.17
C ARG A 136 14.43 -0.22 -0.83
N ALA A 137 14.24 0.71 -1.76
CA ALA A 137 13.29 1.82 -1.58
C ALA A 137 11.86 1.30 -1.38
N GLY A 138 11.43 0.29 -2.15
CA GLY A 138 10.14 -0.38 -1.95
C GLY A 138 10.00 -1.02 -0.58
N LEU A 139 11.02 -1.77 -0.13
CA LEU A 139 11.01 -2.39 1.19
C LEU A 139 10.86 -1.35 2.31
N PHE A 140 11.66 -0.28 2.28
CA PHE A 140 11.56 0.77 3.29
C PHE A 140 10.24 1.55 3.20
N ALA A 141 9.76 1.88 2.00
CA ALA A 141 8.48 2.57 1.84
C ALA A 141 7.31 1.78 2.42
N GLY A 142 7.24 0.47 2.13
CA GLY A 142 6.22 -0.40 2.72
C GLY A 142 6.37 -0.56 4.23
N LEU A 143 7.60 -0.69 4.74
CA LEU A 143 7.86 -0.82 6.19
C LEU A 143 7.50 0.45 6.96
N VAL A 144 7.88 1.62 6.46
CA VAL A 144 7.50 2.91 7.06
C VAL A 144 5.99 3.03 7.10
N LEU A 145 5.30 2.66 6.02
CA LEU A 145 3.85 2.67 5.97
C LEU A 145 3.24 1.68 6.99
N ALA A 146 3.77 0.46 7.08
CA ALA A 146 3.32 -0.54 8.05
C ALA A 146 3.53 -0.09 9.50
N LEU A 147 4.60 0.66 9.79
CA LEU A 147 4.90 1.18 11.12
C LEU A 147 4.18 2.50 11.42
N LEU A 148 3.50 3.09 10.44
CA LEU A 148 2.87 4.40 10.58
C LEU A 148 1.68 4.30 11.55
N PRO A 149 1.67 5.05 12.68
CA PRO A 149 0.61 4.95 13.67
C PRO A 149 -0.79 5.21 13.11
N SER A 150 -0.91 6.13 12.15
CA SER A 150 -2.19 6.43 11.48
C SER A 150 -2.74 5.24 10.71
N LEU A 151 -1.89 4.49 10.01
CA LEU A 151 -2.34 3.32 9.26
C LEU A 151 -2.60 2.13 10.18
N GLN A 152 -1.84 2.01 11.26
CA GLN A 152 -2.13 1.03 12.32
C GLN A 152 -3.46 1.31 13.01
N ARG A 153 -3.83 2.59 13.22
CA ARG A 153 -5.17 2.95 13.70
C ARG A 153 -6.26 2.45 12.76
N TYR A 154 -6.09 2.63 11.44
CA TYR A 154 -7.05 2.10 10.46
C TYR A 154 -7.10 0.58 10.42
N ALA A 155 -6.02 -0.12 10.77
CA ALA A 155 -6.05 -1.58 10.90
C ALA A 155 -6.90 -2.05 12.10
N GLN A 156 -6.98 -1.23 13.15
CA GLN A 156 -7.71 -1.54 14.39
C GLN A 156 -9.15 -1.01 14.39
N GLU A 157 -9.55 -0.28 13.36
CA GLU A 157 -10.88 0.29 13.24
C GLU A 157 -11.65 -0.51 12.17
N GLY A 158 -12.79 -1.08 12.54
CA GLY A 158 -13.68 -1.85 11.65
C GLY A 158 -14.45 -0.99 10.65
N ARG A 159 -13.76 -0.07 9.96
CA ARG A 159 -14.34 0.93 9.04
C ARG A 159 -13.72 0.88 7.65
N SER A 160 -14.37 1.57 6.71
CA SER A 160 -14.03 1.60 5.28
C SER A 160 -12.64 2.15 4.94
N TYR A 161 -11.99 2.92 5.83
CA TYR A 161 -10.73 3.60 5.55
C TYR A 161 -9.62 2.66 5.09
N ALA A 162 -9.46 1.51 5.76
CA ALA A 162 -8.44 0.53 5.41
C ALA A 162 -8.64 -0.05 3.99
N LEU A 163 -9.90 -0.34 3.63
CA LEU A 163 -10.26 -0.81 2.28
C LEU A 163 -10.01 0.26 1.23
N VAL A 164 -10.34 1.53 1.52
CA VAL A 164 -10.09 2.65 0.61
C VAL A 164 -8.59 2.79 0.33
N CYS A 165 -7.74 2.72 1.36
CA CYS A 165 -6.29 2.75 1.19
C CYS A 165 -5.79 1.61 0.28
N ALA A 166 -6.32 0.40 0.47
CA ALA A 166 -5.96 -0.74 -0.36
C ALA A 166 -6.40 -0.52 -1.82
N LEU A 167 -7.66 -0.15 -2.05
CA LEU A 167 -8.21 0.11 -3.38
C LEU A 167 -7.45 1.22 -4.10
N MET A 168 -7.10 2.32 -3.43
CA MET A 168 -6.31 3.40 -4.03
C MET A 168 -4.90 2.94 -4.43
N THR A 169 -4.26 2.14 -3.58
CA THR A 169 -2.92 1.60 -3.84
C THR A 169 -2.93 0.65 -5.05
N TRP A 170 -3.87 -0.30 -5.08
CA TRP A 170 -3.98 -1.26 -6.17
C TRP A 170 -4.54 -0.64 -7.46
N GLY A 171 -5.43 0.36 -7.34
CA GLY A 171 -5.88 1.17 -8.47
C GLY A 171 -4.72 1.93 -9.11
N THR A 172 -3.84 2.52 -8.31
CA THR A 172 -2.61 3.17 -8.80
C THR A 172 -1.69 2.16 -9.49
N TRP A 173 -1.55 0.96 -8.93
CA TRP A 173 -0.78 -0.12 -9.55
C TRP A 173 -1.31 -0.49 -10.95
N LEU A 174 -2.62 -0.74 -11.04
CA LEU A 174 -3.30 -1.12 -12.28
C LEU A 174 -3.24 0.00 -13.32
N LEU A 175 -3.41 1.26 -12.91
CA LEU A 175 -3.26 2.42 -13.77
C LEU A 175 -1.86 2.46 -14.38
N LEU A 176 -0.82 2.33 -13.56
CA LEU A 176 0.55 2.31 -14.05
C LEU A 176 0.78 1.13 -15.01
N ASP A 177 0.23 -0.06 -14.73
CA ASP A 177 0.35 -1.21 -15.64
C ASP A 177 -0.34 -0.99 -16.99
N ALA A 178 -1.54 -0.38 -16.98
CA ALA A 178 -2.27 -0.01 -18.19
C ALA A 178 -1.49 1.01 -19.04
N LEU A 179 -0.89 2.02 -18.41
CA LEU A 179 -0.05 3.02 -19.09
C LEU A 179 1.19 2.39 -19.75
N ASP A 180 1.82 1.43 -19.08
CA ASP A 180 2.96 0.69 -19.62
C ASP A 180 2.56 -0.22 -20.78
N ALA A 181 1.42 -0.89 -20.69
CA ALA A 181 0.87 -1.72 -21.76
C ALA A 181 0.55 -0.89 -23.01
N GLY A 182 -0.08 0.28 -22.84
CA GLY A 182 -0.35 1.21 -23.93
C GLY A 182 0.93 1.72 -24.59
N SER A 183 1.96 2.03 -23.79
CA SER A 183 3.27 2.45 -24.28
C SER A 183 3.99 1.34 -25.06
N ARG A 184 3.90 0.07 -24.63
CA ARG A 184 4.42 -1.09 -25.36
C ARG A 184 3.73 -1.27 -26.71
N LYS A 185 2.39 -1.22 -26.75
CA LYS A 185 1.60 -1.31 -28.00
C LYS A 185 1.96 -0.18 -28.99
N ARG A 186 2.06 1.06 -28.49
CA ARG A 186 2.49 2.21 -29.31
C ARG A 186 3.92 2.07 -29.82
N ARG A 187 4.85 1.54 -29.00
CA ARG A 187 6.22 1.25 -29.44
C ARG A 187 6.27 0.10 -30.44
N ALA A 188 5.45 -0.93 -30.31
CA ALA A 188 5.34 -2.00 -31.29
C ALA A 188 4.82 -1.46 -32.63
N ALA A 189 3.73 -0.70 -32.63
CA ALA A 189 3.19 -0.05 -33.83
C ALA A 189 4.16 0.95 -34.48
N ARG A 190 4.94 1.70 -33.68
CA ARG A 190 6.03 2.56 -34.20
C ARG A 190 7.26 1.77 -34.64
N GLY A 191 7.56 0.64 -33.99
CA GLY A 191 8.66 -0.27 -34.30
C GLY A 191 8.44 -0.95 -35.65
N GLU A 192 7.20 -1.30 -35.96
CA GLU A 192 6.77 -1.81 -37.26
C GLU A 192 6.92 -0.75 -38.35
N ARG A 193 6.57 0.51 -38.07
CA ARG A 193 6.87 1.67 -38.94
C ARG A 193 8.37 2.02 -39.03
N ARG A 194 9.18 1.68 -38.02
CA ARG A 194 10.65 1.82 -38.05
C ARG A 194 11.33 0.65 -38.75
N SER A 195 10.69 -0.50 -38.92
CA SER A 195 11.25 -1.60 -39.73
C SER A 195 11.41 -1.21 -41.20
N TRP A 196 10.59 -0.27 -41.68
CA TRP A 196 10.70 0.29 -43.03
C TRP A 196 11.77 1.39 -43.18
N LEU A 197 12.28 1.99 -42.10
CA LEU A 197 13.21 3.14 -42.19
C LEU A 197 14.45 3.06 -41.28
N GLY A 198 14.62 1.99 -40.50
CA GLY A 198 15.59 1.95 -39.39
C GLY A 198 16.61 0.82 -39.45
N ALA A 199 16.91 0.26 -40.62
CA ALA A 199 18.04 -0.67 -40.81
C ALA A 199 19.41 0.02 -40.75
N ARG A 200 19.48 1.30 -40.37
CA ARG A 200 20.74 2.03 -40.17
C ARG A 200 20.65 2.86 -38.89
N GLN A 201 21.74 2.83 -38.13
CA GLN A 201 22.13 3.74 -37.03
C GLN A 201 21.81 3.21 -35.61
N PHE A 202 22.83 2.67 -34.93
CA PHE A 202 23.69 3.39 -33.96
C PHE A 202 23.07 3.30 -32.54
N GLY A 203 23.69 2.69 -31.53
CA GLY A 203 25.07 2.87 -31.12
C GLY A 203 25.10 3.65 -29.80
N ARG A 204 25.18 2.91 -28.69
CA ARG A 204 25.65 3.32 -27.34
C ARG A 204 24.81 4.26 -26.46
N ARG A 205 24.86 3.87 -25.17
CA ARG A 205 24.91 4.66 -23.92
C ARG A 205 23.66 5.46 -23.53
N PHE A 206 23.18 5.19 -22.31
CA PHE A 206 23.21 6.23 -21.27
C PHE A 206 23.43 5.60 -19.88
N ARG A 207 24.50 6.09 -19.26
CA ARG A 207 24.95 5.88 -17.88
C ARG A 207 24.29 6.98 -17.07
N TRP A 208 23.59 6.64 -15.99
CA TRP A 208 23.22 7.64 -14.98
C TRP A 208 24.07 7.42 -13.74
N ALA A 209 25.05 8.30 -13.61
CA ALA A 209 25.72 8.62 -12.37
C ALA A 209 24.87 9.63 -11.61
N GLY A 210 24.80 9.47 -10.28
CA GLY A 210 24.69 10.54 -9.30
C GLY A 210 23.51 11.51 -9.41
N TYR A 211 22.40 11.17 -8.77
CA TYR A 211 21.59 12.17 -8.05
C TYR A 211 21.23 11.59 -6.68
N GLY A 212 21.74 12.25 -5.65
CA GLY A 212 21.65 11.82 -4.25
C GLY A 212 20.34 12.22 -3.56
N PRO A 213 20.14 11.73 -2.32
CA PRO A 213 18.89 11.86 -1.55
C PRO A 213 18.65 13.24 -0.89
N SER A 214 19.39 14.30 -1.24
CA SER A 214 19.40 15.57 -0.49
C SER A 214 18.22 16.52 -0.75
N CYS A 215 17.44 16.32 -1.81
CA CYS A 215 16.26 17.15 -2.10
C CYS A 215 15.03 16.76 -1.27
N TRP A 216 14.97 15.53 -0.76
CA TRP A 216 13.82 15.01 -0.01
C TRP A 216 13.71 15.61 1.42
N TRP A 217 14.83 15.89 2.07
CA TRP A 217 14.85 16.44 3.43
C TRP A 217 14.31 17.88 3.51
N ARG A 218 14.55 18.68 2.47
CA ARG A 218 14.22 20.12 2.50
C ARG A 218 12.75 20.42 2.19
N ALA A 219 12.03 19.48 1.58
CA ALA A 219 10.58 19.57 1.35
C ALA A 219 9.75 19.15 2.58
N TRP A 220 10.35 18.42 3.53
CA TRP A 220 9.68 17.94 4.75
C TRP A 220 9.81 18.89 5.95
N CYS A 221 10.77 19.82 5.93
CA CYS A 221 11.02 20.76 7.03
C CYS A 221 10.32 22.12 6.89
N THR A 222 9.49 22.35 5.88
CA THR A 222 8.63 23.55 5.81
C THR A 222 7.30 23.24 6.49
N PRO A 223 7.01 23.81 7.68
CA PRO A 223 5.68 23.71 8.26
C PRO A 223 4.75 24.60 7.41
N SER A 224 3.69 24.05 6.83
CA SER A 224 2.57 24.85 6.34
C SER A 224 1.72 25.27 7.55
N PRO A 225 1.62 26.56 7.91
CA PRO A 225 0.75 26.99 8.99
C PRO A 225 -0.67 27.19 8.44
N SER A 226 -1.54 26.21 8.61
CA SER A 226 -2.98 26.42 8.37
C SER A 226 -3.92 25.72 9.34
N TRP A 227 -3.40 25.16 10.44
CA TRP A 227 -4.24 24.63 11.53
C TRP A 227 -3.77 25.15 12.89
N ALA A 228 -3.64 26.47 13.02
CA ALA A 228 -3.62 27.07 14.35
C ALA A 228 -5.03 26.94 14.94
N TRP A 229 -5.23 25.89 15.73
CA TRP A 229 -6.37 25.75 16.64
C TRP A 229 -6.27 26.87 17.69
N SER A 230 -7.18 27.83 17.66
CA SER A 230 -7.29 28.88 18.69
C SER A 230 -8.20 28.40 19.83
N PRO A 231 -7.69 28.15 21.05
CA PRO A 231 -8.53 27.77 22.17
C PRO A 231 -9.04 29.02 22.89
N THR A 232 -9.94 29.78 22.26
CA THR A 232 -10.66 30.89 22.92
C THR A 232 -12.03 31.10 22.28
N ALA A 233 -12.92 30.14 22.46
CA ALA A 233 -14.36 30.37 22.36
C ALA A 233 -14.96 30.23 23.76
N SER A 234 -14.91 31.30 24.54
CA SER A 234 -15.72 31.43 25.76
C SER A 234 -17.20 31.52 25.37
N PRO A 235 -18.12 30.88 26.10
CA PRO A 235 -19.55 30.99 25.83
C PRO A 235 -20.00 32.43 26.06
N ARG A 236 -20.66 33.04 25.07
CA ARG A 236 -21.34 34.33 25.26
C ARG A 236 -22.50 34.13 26.25
N PRO A 237 -22.59 34.92 27.33
CA PRO A 237 -23.82 34.95 28.12
C PRO A 237 -24.92 35.65 27.31
N SER A 238 -26.08 34.99 27.23
CA SER A 238 -27.31 35.53 26.64
C SER A 238 -27.80 36.77 27.41
N PRO A 239 -28.27 37.83 26.72
CA PRO A 239 -28.77 39.03 27.40
C PRO A 239 -30.12 38.71 28.07
N GLY A 240 -30.15 38.83 29.41
CA GLY A 240 -31.39 38.80 30.18
C GLY A 240 -32.22 40.07 29.97
N PRO A 241 -33.55 40.02 30.20
CA PRO A 241 -34.43 41.15 29.92
C PRO A 241 -34.45 42.15 31.10
N GLY A 242 -34.34 43.44 30.77
CA GLY A 242 -34.99 44.53 31.51
C GLY A 242 -34.39 44.93 32.87
N SER A 243 -33.51 45.93 32.85
CA SER A 243 -33.30 46.83 34.00
C SER A 243 -33.61 48.27 33.56
N ALA A 244 -34.77 48.75 34.02
CA ALA A 244 -35.23 50.12 33.84
C ALA A 244 -34.40 51.11 34.68
N PRO A 245 -34.16 52.34 34.22
CA PRO A 245 -33.46 53.36 35.01
C PRO A 245 -34.39 53.97 36.07
N GLY A 246 -33.97 53.91 37.34
CA GLY A 246 -34.66 54.51 38.47
C GLY A 246 -34.61 56.05 38.49
N PRO A 247 -35.55 56.73 39.18
CA PRO A 247 -35.71 58.17 39.13
C PRO A 247 -34.65 58.91 39.96
N ARG A 248 -34.12 60.01 39.43
CA ARG A 248 -33.19 60.91 40.12
C ARG A 248 -33.93 61.76 41.18
N PRO A 249 -33.35 62.00 42.37
CA PRO A 249 -33.94 62.89 43.35
C PRO A 249 -33.77 64.36 42.94
N ARG A 250 -34.80 65.18 43.19
CA ARG A 250 -34.78 66.64 43.04
C ARG A 250 -34.13 67.28 44.28
N PRO A 251 -33.32 68.35 44.13
CA PRO A 251 -32.86 69.13 45.27
C PRO A 251 -33.98 70.07 45.76
N SER A 252 -34.05 70.22 47.08
CA SER A 252 -34.80 71.24 47.82
C SER A 252 -34.10 72.60 47.79
#